data_AF-A0AAW1QRD1-F1
#
_entry.id   AF-A0AAW1QRD1-F1
#
_cell.length_a   1.000
_cell.length_b   1.000
_cell.length_c   1.000
_cell.angle_alpha   90.00
_cell.angle_beta   90.00
_cell.angle_gamma   90.00
#
_symmetry.space_group_name_H-M   'P 1'
#
loop_
_entity.id
_entity.type
_entity.pdbx_description
1 polymer ?
#
loop_
_entity_poly.entity_id
_entity_poly.type
_entity_poly.pdbx_seq_one_letter_code
_entity_poly.pdbx_strand_id
1 'polypeptide(L)'
;MQTHKLQNWQTNGAIRAVATPVSKDLDMLGSCQTLPDDYDTAEPDVSEAPPYVVVSTPYTGESVARGVAARIDIKRGSLVEKAHCLLVPQQQYEQHARHTVFEHYLFHGKDGQMLLALGVGSLFNHSRQPNLDYRIDHSGLIIRRHRSHDA
;
A
#
# COMPACT_ATOMS: atom_id res chain seq x y z
N MET A 1 37.91 6.66 -13.09
CA MET A 1 36.96 6.75 -11.95
C MET A 1 35.76 7.54 -12.40
N GLN A 2 34.69 6.88 -12.84
CA GLN A 2 33.45 7.55 -13.25
C GLN A 2 32.51 7.59 -12.04
N THR A 3 32.25 8.80 -11.55
CA THR A 3 31.24 9.07 -10.52
C THR A 3 29.86 9.07 -11.19
N HIS A 4 29.09 7.99 -11.01
CA HIS A 4 27.68 8.00 -11.36
C HIS A 4 26.91 8.78 -10.29
N LYS A 5 26.45 9.98 -10.67
CA LYS A 5 25.45 10.74 -9.92
C LYS A 5 24.16 9.93 -9.89
N LEU A 6 23.83 9.33 -8.75
CA LEU A 6 22.48 8.83 -8.47
C LEU A 6 21.58 10.05 -8.28
N GLN A 7 20.67 10.23 -9.22
CA GLN A 7 19.72 11.32 -9.22
C GLN A 7 18.60 10.95 -8.24
N ASN A 8 18.64 11.56 -7.04
CA ASN A 8 17.61 11.43 -6.01
C ASN A 8 16.23 11.82 -6.58
N TRP A 9 15.29 10.86 -6.63
CA TRP A 9 13.91 11.07 -7.10
C TRP A 9 12.89 11.17 -5.96
N GLN A 10 13.34 11.41 -4.72
CA GLN A 10 12.47 11.57 -3.57
C GLN A 10 12.03 13.02 -3.38
N THR A 11 11.15 13.50 -4.27
CA THR A 11 10.27 14.63 -3.97
C THR A 11 8.90 14.36 -4.60
N ASN A 12 7.88 14.22 -3.74
CA ASN A 12 6.45 14.11 -4.07
C ASN A 12 6.05 12.95 -4.98
N GLY A 13 6.21 11.72 -4.49
CA GLY A 13 5.76 10.49 -5.16
C GLY A 13 4.25 10.29 -5.13
N ALA A 14 3.58 10.95 -6.06
CA ALA A 14 2.22 10.70 -6.50
C ALA A 14 1.89 9.20 -6.74
N ILE A 15 0.73 8.71 -6.29
CA ILE A 15 0.22 7.32 -6.39
C ILE A 15 -1.07 7.26 -7.25
N ARG A 16 -1.20 6.27 -8.16
CA ARG A 16 -2.40 6.05 -8.99
C ARG A 16 -2.96 4.63 -8.82
N ALA A 17 -4.26 4.54 -8.53
CA ALA A 17 -5.07 3.32 -8.67
C ALA A 17 -5.82 3.36 -10.02
N VAL A 18 -5.76 2.29 -10.83
CA VAL A 18 -6.47 2.20 -12.12
C VAL A 18 -7.77 1.43 -11.91
N ALA A 19 -8.93 2.07 -12.14
CA ALA A 19 -10.23 1.40 -12.03
C ALA A 19 -10.54 0.60 -13.31
N THR A 20 -10.61 -0.72 -13.22
CA THR A 20 -11.22 -1.57 -14.25
C THR A 20 -12.08 -2.62 -13.57
N PRO A 21 -13.32 -2.87 -14.03
CA PRO A 21 -14.20 -3.87 -13.42
C PRO A 21 -13.67 -5.28 -13.73
N VAL A 22 -13.46 -6.09 -12.69
CA VAL A 22 -13.09 -7.50 -12.82
C VAL A 22 -14.35 -8.35 -12.75
N SER A 23 -14.58 -9.16 -13.80
CA SER A 23 -15.69 -10.12 -13.91
C SER A 23 -15.58 -11.23 -12.86
N LYS A 24 -16.74 -11.60 -12.30
CA LYS A 24 -16.90 -12.67 -11.32
C LYS A 24 -16.57 -14.01 -11.97
N ASP A 25 -15.64 -14.75 -11.40
CA ASP A 25 -15.58 -16.22 -11.32
C ASP A 25 -14.29 -16.59 -10.59
N LEU A 26 -14.38 -17.16 -9.37
CA LEU A 26 -13.32 -17.92 -8.69
C LEU A 26 -13.84 -18.43 -7.33
N ASP A 27 -14.61 -19.53 -7.35
CA ASP A 27 -14.75 -20.42 -6.20
C ASP A 27 -13.68 -21.49 -6.31
N MET A 28 -12.70 -21.53 -5.39
CA MET A 28 -11.92 -22.72 -5.02
C MET A 28 -10.82 -22.31 -4.01
N LEU A 29 -11.13 -22.28 -2.71
CA LEU A 29 -10.11 -22.32 -1.65
C LEU A 29 -10.50 -23.33 -0.56
N GLY A 30 -9.60 -24.27 -0.32
CA GLY A 30 -9.72 -25.35 0.66
C GLY A 30 -9.66 -24.87 2.11
N SER A 31 -10.12 -25.74 3.01
CA SER A 31 -10.35 -25.51 4.43
C SER A 31 -9.09 -25.05 5.18
N CYS A 32 -9.12 -23.84 5.73
CA CYS A 32 -8.15 -23.31 6.68
C CYS A 32 -8.48 -23.82 8.10
N GLN A 33 -7.46 -24.30 8.83
CA GLN A 33 -7.60 -24.79 10.20
C GLN A 33 -7.83 -23.63 11.18
N THR A 34 -8.68 -23.85 12.19
CA THR A 34 -9.14 -22.85 13.16
C THR A 34 -8.06 -22.53 14.20
N LEU A 35 -7.84 -21.23 14.45
CA LEU A 35 -6.95 -20.69 15.48
C LEU A 35 -7.66 -20.71 16.87
N PRO A 36 -6.92 -20.74 18.00
CA PRO A 36 -7.47 -20.90 19.36
C PRO A 36 -8.38 -19.74 19.85
N ASP A 37 -9.34 -20.04 20.72
CA ASP A 37 -10.51 -19.20 21.08
C ASP A 37 -10.25 -17.90 21.87
N ASP A 38 -8.99 -17.48 22.08
CA ASP A 38 -8.63 -16.34 22.96
C ASP A 38 -8.35 -15.02 22.21
N TYR A 39 -8.62 -14.96 20.90
CA TYR A 39 -8.61 -13.69 20.17
C TYR A 39 -9.95 -12.98 20.40
N ASP A 40 -9.91 -11.68 20.68
CA ASP A 40 -11.09 -10.82 20.68
C ASP A 40 -11.87 -11.01 19.36
N THR A 41 -12.95 -11.76 19.42
CA THR A 41 -13.83 -12.12 18.29
C THR A 41 -14.84 -11.01 17.99
N ALA A 42 -14.51 -9.76 18.35
CA ALA A 42 -15.18 -8.62 17.76
C ALA A 42 -14.98 -8.70 16.23
N GLU A 43 -15.91 -9.38 15.56
CA GLU A 43 -16.08 -9.38 14.12
C GLU A 43 -15.95 -7.91 13.70
N PRO A 44 -14.95 -7.54 12.89
CA PRO A 44 -14.92 -6.20 12.36
C PRO A 44 -16.28 -5.96 11.68
N ASP A 45 -16.83 -4.76 11.76
CA ASP A 45 -18.06 -4.43 11.04
C ASP A 45 -17.85 -4.64 9.53
N VAL A 46 -18.11 -5.87 9.05
CA VAL A 46 -17.76 -6.36 7.69
C VAL A 46 -18.79 -5.93 6.64
N SER A 47 -19.66 -4.97 6.94
CA SER A 47 -20.85 -4.73 6.13
C SER A 47 -20.56 -4.21 4.71
N GLU A 48 -19.38 -3.63 4.44
CA GLU A 48 -19.05 -3.13 3.12
C GLU A 48 -17.66 -3.60 2.69
N ALA A 49 -17.62 -4.40 1.62
CA ALA A 49 -16.36 -4.77 0.99
C ALA A 49 -15.59 -3.50 0.59
N PRO A 50 -14.25 -3.49 0.67
CA PRO A 50 -13.46 -2.30 0.43
C PRO A 50 -13.76 -1.71 -0.97
N PRO A 51 -13.65 -0.38 -1.14
CA PRO A 51 -13.96 0.30 -2.41
C PRO A 51 -12.94 0.00 -3.51
N TYR A 52 -12.01 -0.93 -3.28
CA TYR A 52 -10.94 -1.32 -4.15
C TYR A 52 -10.75 -2.84 -4.20
N VAL A 53 -10.02 -3.32 -5.20
CA VAL A 53 -9.59 -4.70 -5.39
C VAL A 53 -8.11 -4.73 -5.73
N VAL A 54 -7.41 -5.77 -5.28
CA VAL A 54 -6.02 -6.01 -5.68
C VAL A 54 -6.02 -6.70 -7.05
N VAL A 55 -5.31 -6.12 -8.00
CA VAL A 55 -5.24 -6.61 -9.37
C VAL A 55 -3.81 -7.00 -9.73
N SER A 56 -3.71 -7.94 -10.65
CA SER A 56 -2.49 -8.35 -11.32
C SER A 56 -2.29 -7.49 -12.57
N THR A 57 -1.23 -6.69 -12.62
CA THR A 57 -0.89 -5.81 -13.75
C THR A 57 0.31 -6.38 -14.52
N PRO A 58 0.22 -6.55 -15.85
CA PRO A 58 1.39 -6.95 -16.64
C PRO A 58 2.44 -5.83 -16.59
N TYR A 59 3.65 -6.16 -16.11
CA TYR A 59 4.79 -5.26 -16.12
C TYR A 59 5.74 -5.70 -17.24
N THR A 60 6.31 -4.76 -17.98
CA THR A 60 7.14 -5.07 -19.16
C THR A 60 8.40 -5.83 -18.74
N GLY A 61 8.44 -7.15 -18.99
CA GLY A 61 9.64 -7.97 -18.91
C GLY A 61 9.67 -9.10 -17.88
N GLU A 62 8.78 -9.15 -16.88
CA GLU A 62 8.67 -10.25 -15.90
C GLU A 62 7.22 -10.49 -15.43
N SER A 63 7.01 -11.62 -14.72
CA SER A 63 5.73 -12.07 -14.15
C SER A 63 5.01 -10.97 -13.38
N VAL A 64 3.86 -10.56 -13.91
CA VAL A 64 2.70 -9.98 -13.19
C VAL A 64 3.03 -9.18 -11.91
N ALA A 65 3.06 -7.84 -12.02
CA ALA A 65 3.09 -6.96 -10.86
C ALA A 65 1.70 -6.90 -10.19
N ARG A 66 1.64 -6.42 -8.94
CA ARG A 66 0.37 -6.20 -8.23
C ARG A 66 0.04 -4.71 -8.20
N GLY A 67 -1.24 -4.39 -8.16
CA GLY A 67 -1.74 -3.04 -8.06
C GLY A 67 -3.09 -3.01 -7.35
N VAL A 68 -3.59 -1.80 -7.10
CA VAL A 68 -4.92 -1.59 -6.52
C VAL A 68 -5.79 -0.85 -7.52
N ALA A 69 -7.00 -1.36 -7.72
CA ALA A 69 -8.01 -0.83 -8.62
C ALA A 69 -9.27 -0.46 -7.85
N ALA A 70 -9.91 0.68 -8.18
CA ALA A 70 -11.20 1.01 -7.57
C ALA A 70 -12.31 0.09 -8.12
N ARG A 71 -13.22 -0.35 -7.25
CA ARG A 71 -14.40 -1.16 -7.61
C ARG A 71 -15.64 -0.32 -7.84
N ILE A 72 -15.67 0.85 -7.22
CA ILE A 72 -16.76 1.82 -7.26
C ILE A 72 -16.19 3.21 -7.50
N ASP A 73 -17.05 4.16 -7.85
CA ASP A 73 -16.67 5.57 -7.90
C ASP A 73 -16.37 6.08 -6.49
N ILE A 74 -15.17 6.64 -6.33
CA ILE A 74 -14.69 7.20 -5.07
C ILE A 74 -14.68 8.71 -5.20
N LYS A 75 -15.51 9.39 -4.41
CA LYS A 75 -15.60 10.85 -4.38
C LYS A 75 -14.29 11.46 -3.88
N ARG A 76 -13.95 12.65 -4.37
CA ARG A 76 -12.82 13.42 -3.84
C ARG A 76 -12.94 13.60 -2.32
N GLY A 77 -11.81 13.42 -1.62
CA GLY A 77 -11.72 13.54 -0.16
C GLY A 77 -12.12 12.29 0.61
N SER A 78 -12.74 11.28 -0.01
CA SER A 78 -13.08 10.02 0.65
C SER A 78 -11.82 9.28 1.12
N LEU A 79 -11.88 8.72 2.33
CA LEU A 79 -10.89 7.78 2.85
C LEU A 79 -11.01 6.48 2.07
N VAL A 80 -9.92 6.06 1.44
CA VAL A 80 -9.86 4.85 0.62
C VAL A 80 -9.29 3.69 1.42
N GLU A 81 -8.22 3.94 2.17
CA GLU A 81 -7.52 2.90 2.91
C GLU A 81 -6.84 3.46 4.16
N LYS A 82 -6.83 2.65 5.23
CA LYS A 82 -6.09 2.90 6.46
C LYS A 82 -5.12 1.74 6.72
N ALA A 83 -3.84 1.95 6.41
CA ALA A 83 -2.80 0.95 6.62
C ALA A 83 -2.06 1.20 7.93
N HIS A 84 -2.07 0.21 8.83
CA HIS A 84 -1.15 0.20 9.97
C HIS A 84 0.28 -0.08 9.48
N CYS A 85 1.26 0.47 10.16
CA CYS A 85 2.65 0.41 9.73
C CYS A 85 3.53 -0.28 10.77
N LEU A 86 4.50 -1.05 10.28
CA LEU A 86 5.63 -1.48 11.08
C LEU A 86 6.69 -0.37 11.06
N LEU A 87 7.09 0.10 12.24
CA LEU A 87 8.18 1.07 12.39
C LEU A 87 9.54 0.36 12.26
N VAL A 88 10.38 0.88 11.37
CA VAL A 88 11.78 0.45 11.22
C VAL A 88 12.66 1.58 11.76
N PRO A 89 13.33 1.38 12.91
CA PRO A 89 14.28 2.35 13.44
C PRO A 89 15.39 2.68 12.45
N GLN A 90 15.89 3.92 12.46
CA GLN A 90 16.93 4.41 11.55
C GLN A 90 18.14 3.45 11.46
N GLN A 91 18.65 3.00 12.60
CA GLN A 91 19.80 2.09 12.62
C GLN A 91 19.53 0.77 11.89
N GLN A 92 18.35 0.17 12.09
CA GLN A 92 17.97 -1.07 11.42
C GLN A 92 17.73 -0.85 9.92
N TYR A 93 17.19 0.31 9.56
CA TYR A 93 17.03 0.70 8.18
C TYR A 93 18.37 0.81 7.46
N GLU A 94 19.32 1.57 8.03
CA GLU A 94 20.64 1.81 7.45
C GLU A 94 21.50 0.56 7.38
N GLN A 95 21.43 -0.31 8.39
CA GLN A 95 22.27 -1.51 8.45
C GLN A 95 21.68 -2.68 7.64
N HIS A 96 20.36 -2.74 7.47
CA HIS A 96 19.69 -3.92 6.93
C HIS A 96 18.64 -3.59 5.87
N ALA A 97 17.55 -2.91 6.25
CA ALA A 97 16.34 -2.87 5.41
C ALA A 97 16.58 -2.20 4.04
N ARG A 98 17.43 -1.16 3.98
CA ARG A 98 17.76 -0.47 2.72
C ARG A 98 18.47 -1.33 1.68
N HIS A 99 19.04 -2.45 2.10
CA HIS A 99 19.76 -3.39 1.24
C HIS A 99 18.87 -4.53 0.75
N THR A 100 17.56 -4.45 1.02
CA THR A 100 16.56 -5.46 0.66
C THR A 100 15.48 -4.87 -0.23
N VAL A 101 14.61 -5.74 -0.77
CA VAL A 101 13.44 -5.31 -1.56
C VAL A 101 12.46 -4.42 -0.77
N PHE A 102 12.53 -4.40 0.56
CA PHE A 102 11.68 -3.53 1.38
C PHE A 102 11.91 -2.05 1.13
N GLU A 103 13.10 -1.64 0.68
CA GLU A 103 13.41 -0.25 0.33
C GLU A 103 12.35 0.38 -0.60
N HIS A 104 11.78 -0.41 -1.50
CA HIS A 104 10.78 0.05 -2.46
C HIS A 104 9.37 0.24 -1.88
N TYR A 105 9.14 -0.18 -0.64
CA TYR A 105 7.83 -0.16 0.03
C TYR A 105 7.83 0.65 1.33
N LEU A 106 8.99 1.18 1.73
CA LEU A 106 9.15 1.95 2.95
C LEU A 106 8.78 3.44 2.73
N PHE A 107 8.06 3.99 3.70
CA PHE A 107 7.70 5.40 3.78
C PHE A 107 8.60 6.10 4.80
N HIS A 108 8.97 7.35 4.52
CA HIS A 108 9.73 8.16 5.45
C HIS A 108 8.89 8.51 6.68
N GLY A 109 9.40 8.12 7.86
CA GLY A 109 8.87 8.49 9.16
C GLY A 109 9.51 9.76 9.71
N LYS A 110 9.48 9.92 11.04
CA LYS A 110 10.20 10.99 11.74
C LYS A 110 11.61 10.52 12.10
N ASP A 111 12.54 11.46 12.27
CA ASP A 111 13.87 11.20 12.84
C ASP A 111 14.64 10.05 12.14
N GLY A 112 14.57 10.00 10.81
CA GLY A 112 15.25 8.98 10.00
C GLY A 112 14.66 7.57 10.11
N GLN A 113 13.55 7.40 10.81
CA GLN A 113 12.81 6.14 10.87
C GLN A 113 12.05 5.91 9.57
N MET A 114 11.79 4.64 9.26
CA MET A 114 10.99 4.25 8.11
C MET A 114 9.74 3.49 8.55
N LEU A 115 8.73 3.45 7.68
CA LEU A 115 7.44 2.83 7.94
C LEU A 115 7.11 1.85 6.81
N LEU A 116 6.85 0.59 7.15
CA LEU A 116 6.34 -0.40 6.19
C LEU A 116 4.82 -0.49 6.32
N ALA A 117 4.10 -0.13 5.27
CA ALA A 117 2.64 -0.18 5.27
C ALA A 117 2.15 -1.63 5.15
N LEU A 118 1.37 -2.09 6.12
CA LEU A 118 0.77 -3.42 6.13
C LEU A 118 -0.53 -3.46 5.30
N GLY A 119 -1.12 -4.64 5.19
CA GLY A 119 -2.33 -4.86 4.38
C GLY A 119 -2.06 -4.58 2.90
N VAL A 120 -3.00 -3.92 2.22
CA VAL A 120 -2.82 -3.50 0.82
C VAL A 120 -2.03 -2.20 0.69
N GLY A 121 -1.64 -1.58 1.81
CA GLY A 121 -1.00 -0.27 1.82
C GLY A 121 0.31 -0.18 1.03
N SER A 122 1.02 -1.30 0.85
CA SER A 122 2.25 -1.37 0.05
C SER A 122 2.02 -1.71 -1.42
N LEU A 123 0.78 -2.00 -1.84
CA LEU A 123 0.45 -2.42 -3.22
C LEU A 123 -0.03 -1.26 -4.11
N PHE A 124 -0.12 -0.05 -3.57
CA PHE A 124 -0.53 1.11 -4.34
C PHE A 124 0.63 1.61 -5.24
N ASN A 125 0.42 1.53 -6.55
CA ASN A 125 1.44 1.88 -7.52
C ASN A 125 1.69 3.39 -7.65
N HIS A 126 2.95 3.77 -7.85
CA HIS A 126 3.34 5.15 -8.11
C HIS A 126 2.99 5.58 -9.54
N SER A 127 2.66 6.87 -9.72
CA SER A 127 2.36 7.45 -11.03
C SER A 127 2.72 8.92 -11.07
N ARG A 128 3.04 9.43 -12.27
CA ARG A 128 3.28 10.87 -12.48
C ARG A 128 2.01 11.72 -12.32
N GLN A 129 0.84 11.10 -12.43
CA GLN A 129 -0.47 11.74 -12.25
C GLN A 129 -1.26 10.94 -11.21
N PRO A 130 -1.14 11.31 -9.92
CA PRO A 130 -1.80 10.58 -8.85
C PRO A 130 -3.29 10.84 -8.81
N ASN A 131 -4.04 9.87 -8.30
CA ASN A 131 -5.44 10.08 -7.91
C ASN A 131 -5.69 9.84 -6.42
N LEU A 132 -4.66 9.43 -5.67
CA LEU A 132 -4.69 9.29 -4.22
C LEU A 132 -3.58 10.13 -3.60
N ASP A 133 -3.92 10.80 -2.50
CA ASP A 133 -2.97 11.39 -1.57
C ASP A 133 -2.87 10.51 -0.32
N TYR A 134 -1.75 10.59 0.41
CA TYR A 134 -1.59 9.90 1.68
C TYR A 134 -1.18 10.86 2.80
N ARG A 135 -1.55 10.51 4.03
CA ARG A 135 -1.20 11.24 5.26
C ARG A 135 -0.70 10.25 6.29
N ILE A 136 0.42 10.56 6.94
CA ILE A 136 1.03 9.72 7.96
C ILE A 136 0.65 10.26 9.34
N ASP A 137 0.05 9.40 10.15
CA ASP A 137 -0.19 9.60 11.57
C ASP A 137 0.91 8.88 12.33
N HIS A 138 1.90 9.65 12.78
CA HIS A 138 3.09 9.13 13.43
C HIS A 138 2.80 8.62 14.85
N SER A 139 1.77 9.13 15.53
CA SER A 139 1.37 8.64 16.85
C SER A 139 0.76 7.24 16.77
N GLY A 140 -0.12 7.03 15.79
CA GLY A 140 -0.78 5.74 15.60
C GLY A 140 -0.04 4.79 14.65
N LEU A 141 1.08 5.22 14.04
CA LEU A 141 1.78 4.51 12.97
C LEU A 141 0.83 4.08 11.84
N ILE A 142 0.01 5.02 11.37
CA ILE A 142 -1.04 4.77 10.38
C ILE A 142 -0.82 5.65 9.15
N ILE A 143 -0.90 5.04 7.97
CA ILE A 143 -0.98 5.76 6.70
C ILE A 143 -2.42 5.74 6.20
N ARG A 144 -3.02 6.93 6.07
CA ARG A 144 -4.37 7.12 5.54
C ARG A 144 -4.31 7.60 4.10
N ARG A 145 -4.95 6.90 3.17
CA ARG A 145 -5.05 7.30 1.76
C ARG A 145 -6.41 7.90 1.45
N HIS A 146 -6.42 9.04 0.77
CA HIS A 146 -7.64 9.74 0.39
C HIS A 146 -7.65 10.00 -1.11
N ARG A 147 -8.85 10.04 -1.69
CA ARG A 147 -9.01 10.45 -3.09
C ARG A 147 -8.67 11.94 -3.27
N SER A 148 -7.75 12.26 -4.17
CA SER A 148 -7.24 13.63 -4.34
C SER A 148 -8.06 14.49 -5.32
N HIS A 149 -8.61 13.87 -6.36
CA HIS A 149 -9.40 14.52 -7.43
C HIS A 149 -10.64 13.68 -7.74
N ASP A 150 -11.67 14.24 -8.37
CA ASP A 150 -12.80 13.42 -8.84
C ASP A 150 -12.37 12.48 -9.99
N ALA A 151 -13.22 11.50 -10.34
CA ALA A 151 -12.92 10.47 -11.34
C ALA A 151 -13.02 10.97 -12.77
#